data_AF-A0A811ZGZ9-F1
#
_entry.id   AF-A0A811ZGZ9-F1
#
_cell.length_a   1.000
_cell.length_b   1.000
_cell.length_c   1.000
_cell.angle_alpha   90.00
_cell.angle_beta   90.00
_cell.angle_gamma   90.00
#
_symmetry.space_group_name_H-M   'P 1'
#
loop_
_entity.id
_entity.type
_entity.pdbx_description
1 polymer ?
#
loop_
_entity_poly.entity_id
_entity_poly.type
_entity_poly.pdbx_seq_one_letter_code
_entity_poly.pdbx_strand_id
1 'polypeptide(L)'
;MLIVGRKRAFAITAVKSVRQRQAQVVLWKVNTDLTSRAGELTKDDMDLYAEPMPDIRDGKKYSQVLSNGLDNKLHEDLKRLKKIWSHIGLHHFW
;
A
#
# COMPACT_ATOMS: atom_id res chain seq x y z
N MET A 1 -11.39 5.89 14.31
CA MET A 1 -10.12 6.59 14.00
C MET A 1 -9.03 6.08 14.96
N LEU A 2 -8.47 4.88 14.71
CA LEU A 2 -7.54 4.18 15.64
C LEU A 2 -6.06 4.63 15.50
N ILE A 3 -5.83 5.79 14.92
CA ILE A 3 -4.52 6.22 14.43
C ILE A 3 -3.77 7.04 15.50
N VAL A 4 -4.51 7.75 16.36
CA VAL A 4 -4.03 8.87 17.19
C VAL A 4 -2.95 8.48 18.22
N GLY A 5 -2.90 7.22 18.68
CA GLY A 5 -1.94 6.76 19.70
C GLY A 5 -0.68 6.06 19.19
N ARG A 6 -0.61 5.70 17.90
CA ARG A 6 0.48 4.87 17.35
C ARG A 6 1.62 5.75 16.79
N LYS A 7 2.84 5.23 16.77
CA LYS A 7 3.96 5.86 16.04
C LYS A 7 3.62 5.89 14.53
N ARG A 8 4.08 6.92 13.81
CA ARG A 8 3.72 7.20 12.41
C ARG A 8 3.76 5.98 11.48
N ALA A 9 4.85 5.21 11.49
CA ALA A 9 5.00 4.03 10.64
C ALA A 9 3.92 2.94 10.86
N PHE A 10 3.52 2.71 12.12
CA PHE A 10 2.49 1.71 12.46
C PHE A 10 1.07 2.22 12.21
N ALA A 11 0.87 3.53 12.30
CA ALA A 11 -0.38 4.18 11.95
C ALA A 11 -0.69 4.06 10.45
N ILE A 12 0.30 4.29 9.58
CA ILE A 12 0.14 4.20 8.12
C ILE A 12 -0.17 2.77 7.67
N THR A 13 0.39 1.76 8.36
CA THR A 13 0.14 0.33 8.07
C THR A 13 -1.32 -0.09 8.34
N ALA A 14 -2.13 0.74 9.00
CA ALA A 14 -3.56 0.49 9.15
C ALA A 14 -4.33 0.60 7.83
N VAL A 15 -3.76 1.26 6.81
CA VAL A 15 -4.34 1.34 5.46
C VAL A 15 -4.13 0.02 4.73
N LYS A 16 -5.23 -0.56 4.23
CA LYS A 16 -5.21 -1.79 3.45
C LYS A 16 -4.31 -1.61 2.22
N SER A 17 -3.33 -2.50 2.08
CA SER A 17 -2.25 -2.55 1.08
C SER A 17 -0.91 -1.89 1.43
N VAL A 18 -0.82 -1.05 2.48
CA VAL A 18 0.45 -0.44 2.88
C VAL A 18 1.20 -1.34 3.87
N ARG A 19 2.40 -1.78 3.49
CA ARG A 19 3.27 -2.57 4.38
C ARG A 19 4.23 -1.68 5.18
N GLN A 20 4.71 -2.18 6.31
CA GLN A 20 5.66 -1.45 7.18
C GLN A 20 6.89 -0.93 6.42
N ARG A 21 7.46 -1.73 5.50
CA ARG A 21 8.58 -1.29 4.65
C ARG A 21 8.22 -0.07 3.80
N GLN A 22 7.04 -0.06 3.18
CA GLN A 22 6.60 1.06 2.36
C GLN A 22 6.38 2.30 3.22
N ALA A 23 5.72 2.15 4.36
CA ALA A 23 5.53 3.24 5.31
C ALA A 23 6.86 3.84 5.78
N GLN A 24 7.88 3.02 6.05
CA GLN A 24 9.20 3.49 6.47
C GLN A 24 9.96 4.20 5.36
N VAL A 25 9.90 3.70 4.12
CA VAL A 25 10.53 4.36 2.95
C VAL A 25 9.89 5.72 2.66
N VAL A 26 8.55 5.81 2.73
CA VAL A 26 7.84 7.07 2.53
C VAL A 26 8.23 8.08 3.62
N LEU A 27 8.24 7.65 4.88
CA LEU A 27 8.60 8.50 6.02
C LEU A 27 10.03 9.07 5.91
N TRP A 28 10.97 8.29 5.35
CA TRP A 28 12.32 8.77 5.05
C TRP A 28 12.35 9.76 3.87
N LYS A 29 11.51 9.57 2.85
CA LYS A 29 11.40 10.48 1.69
C LYS A 29 10.82 11.83 2.10
N VAL A 30 9.85 11.83 3.01
CA VAL A 30 9.20 13.05 3.52
C VAL A 30 10.07 13.78 4.56
N ASN A 31 11.22 13.21 4.95
CA ASN A 31 12.14 13.76 5.95
C ASN A 31 11.44 14.12 7.28
N THR A 32 10.51 13.27 7.70
CA THR A 32 9.75 13.43 8.94
C THR A 32 10.28 12.50 10.02
N ASP A 33 10.34 12.99 11.26
CA ASP A 33 10.91 12.23 12.38
C ASP A 33 10.15 10.93 12.68
N LEU A 34 10.88 9.84 12.97
CA LEU A 34 10.28 8.53 13.27
C LEU A 34 9.67 8.44 14.68
N THR A 35 9.97 9.41 15.55
CA THR A 35 9.64 9.42 16.98
C THR A 35 8.28 10.01 17.29
N SER A 36 7.80 10.96 16.48
CA SER A 36 6.53 11.64 16.75
C SER A 36 5.29 10.76 16.51
N ARG A 37 4.16 11.20 17.04
CA ARG A 37 2.89 10.46 17.01
C ARG A 37 2.09 10.80 15.76
N ALA A 38 1.28 9.85 15.31
CA ALA A 38 0.48 10.02 14.10
C ALA A 38 -0.62 11.09 14.20
N GLY A 39 -0.93 11.59 15.42
CA GLY A 39 -1.88 12.68 15.63
C GLY A 39 -1.33 14.08 15.27
N GLU A 40 -0.02 14.23 15.08
CA GLU A 40 0.63 15.48 14.68
C GLU A 40 0.81 15.59 13.16
N LEU A 41 0.18 14.69 12.38
CA LEU A 41 0.33 14.68 10.94
C LEU A 41 -0.51 15.78 10.31
N THR A 42 0.15 16.66 9.55
CA THR A 42 -0.50 17.70 8.76
C THR A 42 -1.20 17.10 7.54
N LYS A 43 -2.24 17.76 7.01
CA LYS A 43 -2.99 17.26 5.85
C LYS A 43 -2.11 17.12 4.60
N ASP A 44 -1.16 18.02 4.42
CA ASP A 44 -0.24 17.99 3.27
C ASP A 44 0.70 16.78 3.30
N ASP A 45 1.05 16.30 4.51
CA ASP A 45 1.84 15.07 4.65
C ASP A 45 1.04 13.84 4.21
N MET A 46 -0.27 13.81 4.46
CA MET A 46 -1.16 12.70 4.07
C MET A 46 -1.21 12.48 2.56
N ASP A 47 -1.25 13.55 1.78
CA ASP A 47 -1.27 13.46 0.31
C ASP A 47 0.08 12.98 -0.24
N LEU A 48 1.18 13.36 0.42
CA LEU A 48 2.52 12.89 0.07
C LEU A 48 2.71 11.38 0.36
N TYR A 49 1.97 10.80 1.31
CA TYR A 49 1.94 9.35 1.53
C TYR A 49 1.21 8.56 0.44
N ALA A 50 0.35 9.21 -0.34
CA ALA A 50 -0.36 8.59 -1.45
C ALA A 50 0.49 8.53 -2.74
N GLU A 51 1.66 9.19 -2.77
CA GLU A 51 2.55 9.13 -3.93
C GLU A 51 3.07 7.71 -4.18
N PRO A 52 3.01 7.22 -5.43
CA PRO A 52 3.47 5.88 -5.76
C PRO A 52 4.99 5.76 -5.60
N MET A 53 5.41 4.72 -4.89
CA MET A 53 6.83 4.36 -4.81
C MET A 53 7.31 3.78 -6.15
N PRO A 54 8.51 4.15 -6.64
CA PRO A 54 9.10 3.50 -7.80
C PRO A 54 9.46 2.06 -7.47
N ASP A 55 8.93 1.12 -8.25
CA ASP A 55 9.23 -0.31 -8.09
C ASP A 55 10.66 -0.60 -8.56
N ILE A 56 11.46 -1.24 -7.72
CA ILE A 56 12.89 -1.53 -7.98
C ILE A 56 13.09 -2.45 -9.20
N ARG A 57 12.07 -3.25 -9.55
CA ARG A 57 12.14 -4.25 -10.63
C ARG A 57 11.67 -3.74 -11.98
N ASP A 58 10.69 -2.83 -12.03
CA ASP A 58 10.02 -2.48 -13.29
C ASP A 58 10.28 -1.04 -13.76
N GLY A 59 10.92 -0.18 -12.96
CA GLY A 59 11.21 1.22 -13.35
C GLY A 59 9.96 2.08 -13.64
N LYS A 60 8.75 1.52 -13.56
CA LYS A 60 7.48 2.20 -13.77
C LYS A 60 7.06 2.93 -12.49
N LYS A 61 6.69 4.19 -12.67
CA LYS A 61 6.27 5.13 -11.60
C LYS A 61 4.91 4.82 -10.95
N TYR A 62 4.15 3.80 -11.39
CA TYR A 62 2.70 3.71 -11.11
C TYR A 62 2.19 2.30 -10.72
N SER A 63 2.85 1.61 -9.79
CA SER A 63 2.46 0.24 -9.39
C SER A 63 1.62 0.18 -8.11
N GLN A 64 1.66 1.21 -7.26
CA GLN A 64 1.04 1.13 -5.94
C GLN A 64 -0.48 1.29 -6.03
N VAL A 65 -1.18 0.18 -5.81
CA VAL A 65 -2.63 0.17 -5.74
C VAL A 65 -3.06 0.25 -4.27
N LEU A 66 -3.79 1.31 -3.93
CA LEU A 66 -4.23 1.58 -2.56
C LEU A 66 -5.65 1.08 -2.30
N SER A 67 -5.87 0.50 -1.12
CA SER A 67 -7.20 0.16 -0.58
C SER A 67 -8.07 -0.64 -1.55
N ASN A 68 -9.17 -0.05 -2.04
CA ASN A 68 -10.17 -0.75 -2.85
C ASN A 68 -9.68 -1.10 -4.25
N GLY A 69 -8.67 -0.42 -4.77
CA GLY A 69 -8.06 -0.80 -6.04
C GLY A 69 -7.38 -2.17 -5.95
N LEU A 70 -6.90 -2.57 -4.77
CA LEU A 70 -6.18 -3.84 -4.58
C LEU A 70 -7.10 -5.03 -4.85
N ASP A 71 -8.32 -4.99 -4.31
CA ASP A 71 -9.31 -6.04 -4.48
C ASP A 71 -9.76 -6.15 -5.95
N ASN A 72 -9.90 -5.01 -6.64
CA ASN A 72 -10.23 -4.98 -8.07
C ASN A 72 -9.14 -5.61 -8.94
N LYS A 73 -7.86 -5.27 -8.68
CA LYS A 73 -6.72 -5.86 -9.41
C LYS A 73 -6.61 -7.37 -9.17
N LEU A 74 -6.77 -7.79 -7.91
CA LEU A 74 -6.75 -9.21 -7.55
C LEU A 74 -7.90 -9.98 -8.23
N HIS A 75 -9.08 -9.36 -8.35
CA HIS A 75 -10.21 -9.96 -9.05
C HIS A 75 -9.98 -10.10 -10.55
N GLU A 76 -9.42 -9.08 -11.20
CA GLU A 76 -9.05 -9.12 -12.62
C GLU A 76 -8.00 -10.20 -12.91
N ASP A 77 -6.96 -10.28 -12.07
CA ASP A 77 -5.90 -11.29 -12.19
C ASP A 77 -6.45 -12.71 -12.03
N LEU A 78 -7.36 -12.92 -11.07
CA LEU A 78 -8.02 -14.21 -10.86
C LEU A 78 -8.96 -14.58 -12.01
N LYS A 79 -9.71 -13.63 -12.56
CA LYS A 79 -10.53 -13.84 -13.77
C LYS A 79 -9.66 -14.23 -14.97
N ARG A 80 -8.50 -13.58 -15.13
CA ARG A 80 -7.55 -13.90 -16.19
C ARG A 80 -6.99 -15.31 -16.04
N LEU A 81 -6.60 -15.71 -14.83
CA LEU A 81 -6.08 -17.06 -14.54
C LEU A 81 -7.14 -18.15 -14.78
N LYS A 82 -8.41 -17.88 -14.43
CA LYS A 82 -9.54 -18.76 -14.72
C LYS A 82 -9.78 -18.87 -16.24
N LYS A 83 -9.63 -17.78 -16.98
CA LYS A 83 -9.79 -17.77 -18.45
C LYS A 83 -8.73 -18.62 -19.17
N ILE A 84 -7.49 -18.61 -18.67
CA ILE A 84 -6.36 -19.35 -19.24
C ILE A 84 -6.34 -20.83 -18.77
N TRP A 85 -7.25 -21.23 -17.88
CA TRP A 85 -7.25 -22.59 -17.28
C TRP A 85 -5.93 -22.94 -16.58
N SER A 86 -5.31 -21.95 -15.93
CA SER A 86 -4.10 -22.22 -15.13
C SER A 86 -4.44 -23.06 -13.89
N HIS A 87 -3.56 -23.99 -13.51
CA HIS A 87 -3.71 -24.79 -12.29
C HIS A 87 -4.00 -23.94 -11.04
N ILE A 88 -3.28 -22.82 -10.87
CA ILE A 88 -3.48 -21.88 -9.76
C ILE A 88 -4.87 -21.23 -9.82
N GLY A 89 -5.37 -20.93 -11.01
CA GLY A 89 -6.70 -20.33 -11.21
C GLY A 89 -7.85 -21.32 -10.96
N LEU A 90 -7.66 -22.58 -11.33
CA LEU A 90 -8.61 -23.68 -11.08
C LEU A 90 -8.69 -24.02 -9.58
N HIS A 91 -7.55 -24.01 -8.88
CA HIS A 91 -7.50 -24.23 -7.44
C HIS A 91 -8.12 -23.08 -6.62
N HIS A 92 -8.29 -21.91 -7.24
CA HIS A 92 -8.98 -20.73 -6.68
C HIS A 92 -10.49 -20.68 -7.07
N PHE A 93 -10.96 -21.69 -7.80
CA PHE A 93 -12.37 -21.84 -8.17
C PHE A 93 -13.09 -22.85 -7.25
N TRP A 94 -12.38 -23.88 -6.79
CA TRP A 94 -12.89 -24.87 -5.83
C TRP A 94 -12.76 -24.39 -4.39
#